data_AF-A0A8J7X334-F1
#
_entry.id   AF-A0A8J7X334-F1
#
_cell.length_a   1.000
_cell.length_b   1.000
_cell.length_c   1.000
_cell.angle_alpha   90.00
_cell.angle_beta   90.00
_cell.angle_gamma   90.00
#
_symmetry.space_group_name_H-M   'P 1'
#
loop_
_entity.id
_entity.type
_entity.pdbx_description
1 polymer ?
#
loop_
_entity_poly.entity_id
_entity_poly.type
_entity_poly.pdbx_seq_one_letter_code
_entity_poly.pdbx_strand_id
1 'polypeptide(L)'
;MNTVEYVLLAAAGLVVLSILWELITKIAVKATTLILNSVLGLAALYVLDQFLGFHIPIVLPTILICGLFGLPGVASLAILYFFGYI
;
A
#
# COMPACT_ATOMS: atom_id res chain seq x y z
N MET A 1 47.50 6.14 -5.60
CA MET A 1 46.35 5.47 -6.25
C MET A 1 46.48 5.64 -7.74
N ASN A 2 46.37 4.56 -8.49
CA ASN A 2 46.49 4.57 -9.95
C ASN A 2 45.14 4.94 -10.58
N THR A 3 45.15 5.51 -11.79
CA THR A 3 43.93 5.86 -12.55
C THR A 3 42.94 4.71 -12.67
N VAL A 4 43.42 3.47 -12.73
CA VAL A 4 42.62 2.24 -12.76
C VAL A 4 41.79 2.03 -11.46
N GLU A 5 42.35 2.38 -10.30
CA GLU A 5 41.66 2.26 -9.01
C GLU A 5 40.53 3.28 -8.87
N TYR A 6 40.70 4.48 -9.41
CA TYR A 6 39.65 5.50 -9.46
C TYR A 6 38.48 5.06 -10.35
N VAL A 7 38.77 4.43 -11.50
CA VAL A 7 37.74 3.90 -12.40
C VAL A 7 36.97 2.76 -11.76
N LEU A 8 37.65 1.86 -11.04
CA LEU A 8 37.01 0.75 -10.31
C LEU A 8 36.14 1.25 -9.15
N LEU A 9 36.60 2.25 -8.38
CA LEU A 9 35.81 2.87 -7.32
C LEU A 9 34.58 3.60 -7.86
N ALA A 10 34.72 4.32 -8.99
CA ALA A 10 33.60 4.98 -9.64
C ALA A 10 32.56 3.97 -10.15
N ALA A 11 33.01 2.85 -10.74
CA ALA A 11 32.13 1.77 -11.19
C ALA A 11 31.40 1.10 -10.01
N ALA A 12 32.10 0.81 -8.91
CA ALA A 12 31.50 0.27 -7.70
C ALA A 12 30.46 1.23 -7.09
N GLY A 13 30.75 2.53 -7.07
CA GLY A 13 29.81 3.55 -6.62
C GLY A 13 28.53 3.62 -7.45
N LEU A 14 28.65 3.52 -8.78
CA LEU A 14 27.50 3.48 -9.70
C LEU A 14 26.61 2.26 -9.47
N VAL A 15 27.20 1.09 -9.23
CA VAL A 15 26.45 -0.14 -8.93
C VAL A 15 25.67 0.01 -7.62
N VAL A 16 26.29 0.56 -6.57
CA VAL A 16 25.61 0.80 -5.28
C VAL A 16 24.45 1.79 -5.44
N LEU A 17 24.64 2.88 -6.19
CA LEU A 17 23.59 3.86 -6.49
C LEU A 17 22.41 3.24 -7.24
N SER A 18 22.69 2.36 -8.19
CA SER A 18 21.67 1.66 -8.98
C SER A 18 20.80 0.74 -8.10
N ILE A 19 21.43 0.00 -7.18
CA ILE A 19 20.74 -0.86 -6.22
C ILE A 19 19.87 -0.03 -5.25
N LEU A 20 20.41 1.09 -4.73
CA LEU A 20 19.66 2.00 -3.87
C LEU A 20 18.44 2.59 -4.59
N TRP A 21 18.61 2.99 -5.85
CA TRP A 21 17.52 3.54 -6.67
C TRP A 21 16.40 2.52 -6.89
N GLU A 22 16.74 1.28 -7.22
CA GLU A 22 15.76 0.20 -7.33
C GLU A 22 15.00 -0.06 -6.02
N LEU A 23 15.69 0.00 -4.88
CA LEU A 23 15.06 -0.23 -3.59
C LEU A 23 14.06 0.88 -3.25
N ILE A 24 14.46 2.15 -3.44
CA ILE A 24 13.61 3.32 -3.18
C ILE A 24 12.38 3.30 -4.08
N THR A 25 12.57 3.04 -5.38
CA THR A 25 11.45 3.00 -6.34
C THR A 25 10.47 1.87 -6.03
N LYS A 26 10.94 0.69 -5.62
CA LYS A 26 10.07 -0.42 -5.18
C LYS A 26 9.26 -0.05 -3.94
N ILE A 27 9.84 0.68 -2.99
CA ILE A 27 9.12 1.15 -1.79
C ILE A 27 8.09 2.21 -2.16
N ALA A 28 8.45 3.18 -3.00
CA ALA A 28 7.55 4.24 -3.44
C ALA A 28 6.31 3.68 -4.16
N VAL A 29 6.50 2.73 -5.08
CA VAL A 29 5.39 2.06 -5.79
C VAL A 29 4.47 1.31 -4.82
N LYS A 30 5.04 0.62 -3.82
CA LYS A 30 4.25 -0.05 -2.77
C LYS A 30 3.48 0.94 -1.89
N ALA A 31 4.07 2.09 -1.57
CA ALA A 31 3.38 3.13 -0.81
C ALA A 31 2.21 3.74 -1.60
N THR A 32 2.41 4.03 -2.89
CA THR A 32 1.34 4.56 -3.76
C THR A 32 0.20 3.56 -3.92
N THR A 33 0.50 2.27 -4.11
CA THR A 33 -0.53 1.23 -4.19
C THR A 33 -1.30 1.07 -2.87
N LEU A 34 -0.63 1.18 -1.72
CA LEU A 34 -1.29 1.17 -0.41
C LEU A 34 -2.26 2.36 -0.26
N ILE A 35 -1.84 3.56 -0.66
CA ILE A 35 -2.69 4.76 -0.60
C ILE A 35 -3.91 4.61 -1.52
N LEU A 36 -3.69 4.17 -2.76
CA LEU A 36 -4.78 3.94 -3.72
C LEU A 36 -5.76 2.88 -3.21
N ASN A 37 -5.25 1.77 -2.66
CA ASN A 37 -6.11 0.72 -2.07
C ASN A 37 -6.90 1.24 -0.87
N SER A 38 -6.28 2.07 -0.02
CA SER A 38 -6.96 2.69 1.12
C SER A 38 -8.09 3.62 0.65
N VAL A 39 -7.82 4.50 -0.31
CA VAL A 39 -8.80 5.44 -0.86
C VAL A 39 -9.95 4.70 -1.54
N LEU A 40 -9.64 3.69 -2.37
CA LEU A 40 -10.66 2.88 -3.05
C LEU A 40 -11.48 2.04 -2.06
N GLY A 41 -10.84 1.47 -1.03
CA GLY A 41 -11.52 0.69 0.00
C GLY A 41 -12.45 1.55 0.86
N LEU A 42 -12.01 2.76 1.24
CA LEU A 42 -12.84 3.74 1.93
C LEU A 42 -14.01 4.23 1.07
N ALA A 43 -13.76 4.52 -0.21
CA ALA A 43 -14.82 4.90 -1.14
C ALA A 43 -15.86 3.78 -1.30
N ALA A 44 -15.42 2.53 -1.40
CA ALA A 44 -16.32 1.38 -1.48
C ALA A 44 -17.12 1.17 -0.18
N LEU A 45 -16.51 1.34 1.00
CA LEU A 45 -17.24 1.33 2.28
C LEU A 45 -18.30 2.42 2.34
N TYR A 46 -17.98 3.63 1.88
CA TYR A 46 -18.94 4.74 1.84
C TYR A 46 -20.12 4.44 0.91
N VAL A 47 -19.87 3.81 -0.24
CA VAL A 47 -20.93 3.36 -1.16
C VAL A 47 -21.78 2.25 -0.53
N LEU A 48 -21.16 1.30 0.18
CA LEU A 48 -21.86 0.22 0.90
C LEU A 48 -22.76 0.76 2.01
N ASP A 49 -22.29 1.76 2.75
CA ASP A 49 -23.06 2.45 3.78
C ASP A 49 -24.29 3.16 3.19
N GLN A 50 -24.08 3.98 2.16
CA GLN A 50 -25.15 4.81 1.59
C GLN A 50 -26.17 4.03 0.74
N PHE A 51 -25.75 3.03 -0.03
CA PHE A 51 -26.63 2.33 -0.97
C PHE A 51 -27.16 0.99 -0.46
N LEU A 52 -26.37 0.29 0.37
CA LEU A 52 -26.70 -1.05 0.83
C LEU A 52 -27.05 -1.09 2.34
N GLY A 53 -26.92 0.04 3.05
CA GLY A 53 -27.25 0.14 4.48
C GLY A 53 -26.30 -0.64 5.38
N PHE A 54 -25.10 -0.99 4.88
CA PHE A 54 -24.04 -1.59 5.69
C PHE A 54 -23.36 -0.48 6.48
N HIS A 55 -23.83 -0.25 7.71
CA HIS A 55 -23.31 0.79 8.60
C HIS A 55 -21.98 0.37 9.26
N ILE A 56 -21.00 0.00 8.43
CA ILE A 56 -19.68 -0.44 8.88
C ILE A 56 -18.96 0.78 9.48
N PRO A 57 -18.58 0.75 10.77
CA PRO A 57 -17.97 1.90 11.42
C PRO A 57 -16.61 2.22 10.80
N ILE A 58 -16.41 3.47 10.36
CA ILE A 58 -15.13 3.94 9.82
C ILE A 58 -14.19 4.26 10.99
N VAL A 59 -13.53 3.22 11.50
CA VAL A 59 -12.55 3.29 12.60
C VAL A 59 -11.14 2.95 12.10
N LEU A 60 -10.12 3.19 12.92
CA LEU A 60 -8.72 2.91 12.56
C LEU A 60 -8.51 1.47 12.03
N PRO A 61 -9.09 0.41 12.64
CA PRO A 61 -8.97 -0.96 12.13
C PRO A 61 -9.54 -1.17 10.72
N THR A 62 -10.71 -0.61 10.42
CA THR A 62 -11.34 -0.75 9.09
C THR A 62 -10.53 0.00 8.03
N ILE A 63 -9.98 1.16 8.37
CA ILE A 63 -9.07 1.92 7.49
C ILE A 63 -7.81 1.11 7.19
N LEU A 64 -7.22 0.46 8.21
CA LEU A 64 -6.05 -0.40 8.03
C LEU A 64 -6.35 -1.61 7.15
N ILE A 65 -7.48 -2.28 7.35
CA ILE A 65 -7.89 -3.42 6.53
C ILE A 65 -8.10 -2.99 5.07
N CYS A 66 -8.77 -1.86 4.83
CA CYS A 66 -8.94 -1.28 3.49
C CYS A 66 -7.61 -0.85 2.87
N GLY A 67 -6.67 -0.30 3.64
CA GLY A 67 -5.35 0.08 3.13
C GLY A 67 -4.48 -1.12 2.75
N LEU A 68 -4.51 -2.18 3.55
CA LEU A 68 -3.70 -3.39 3.32
C LEU A 68 -4.29 -4.27 2.21
N PHE A 69 -5.62 -4.44 2.19
CA PHE A 69 -6.28 -5.40 1.31
C PHE A 69 -7.12 -4.75 0.20
N GLY A 70 -7.37 -3.44 0.23
CA GLY A 70 -8.21 -2.75 -0.76
C GLY A 70 -9.65 -3.25 -0.77
N LEU A 71 -10.20 -3.44 -1.97
CA LEU A 71 -11.54 -4.02 -2.19
C LEU A 71 -11.75 -5.40 -1.54
N PRO A 72 -10.80 -6.36 -1.60
CA PRO A 72 -10.90 -7.60 -0.83
C PRO A 72 -11.10 -7.37 0.68
N GLY A 73 -10.46 -6.34 1.23
CA GLY A 73 -10.63 -5.94 2.63
C GLY A 73 -12.07 -5.49 2.92
N VAL A 74 -12.64 -4.70 2.03
CA VAL A 74 -14.04 -4.26 2.12
C VAL A 74 -15.00 -5.44 2.09
N ALA A 75 -14.79 -6.41 1.19
CA ALA A 75 -15.60 -7.63 1.14
C ALA A 75 -15.52 -8.42 2.45
N SER A 76 -14.33 -8.54 3.05
CA SER A 76 -14.16 -9.21 4.34
C SER A 76 -14.90 -8.48 5.47
N LEU A 77 -14.89 -7.14 5.48
CA LEU A 77 -15.64 -6.34 6.45
C LEU A 77 -17.15 -6.48 6.26
N ALA A 78 -17.63 -6.51 5.01
CA ALA A 78 -19.04 -6.75 4.71
C ALA A 78 -19.50 -8.13 5.17
N ILE A 79 -18.66 -9.16 5.02
CA ILE A 79 -18.91 -10.51 5.54
C ILE A 79 -18.97 -10.48 7.08
N LEU A 80 -18.00 -9.85 7.75
CA LEU A 80 -17.98 -9.76 9.21
C LEU A 80 -19.20 -9.02 9.77
N TYR A 81 -19.65 -7.96 9.09
CA TYR A 81 -20.90 -7.27 9.42
C TYR A 81 -22.12 -8.17 9.23
N PHE A 82 -22.16 -8.97 8.16
CA PHE A 82 -23.26 -9.93 7.91
C PHE A 82 -23.36 -10.99 9.02
N PHE A 83 -22.23 -11.38 9.62
CA PHE A 83 -22.19 -12.29 10.77
C PHE A 83 -22.39 -11.59 12.13
N GLY A 84 -22.53 -10.26 12.17
CA GLY A 84 -22.80 -9.49 13.39
C GLY A 84 -21.59 -9.29 14.31
N TYR A 85 -20.37 -9.43 13.79
CA TYR A 85 -19.14 -9.20 14.57
C TYR A 85 -18.74 -7.73 14.67
N ILE A 86 -19.23 -6.89 13.76
CA ILE A 86 -18.97 -5.44 13.64
C ILE A 86 -20.20 -4.72 13.12
#